data_AF-A0A3B1J1A6-F1
#
_entry.id   AF-A0A3B1J1A6-F1
#
_cell.length_a   1.000
_cell.length_b   1.000
_cell.length_c   1.000
_cell.angle_alpha   90.00
_cell.angle_beta   90.00
_cell.angle_gamma   90.00
#
_symmetry.space_group_name_H-M   'P 1'
#
loop_
_entity.id
_entity.type
_entity.pdbx_description
1 polymer ?
#
loop_
_entity_poly.entity_id
_entity_poly.type
_entity_poly.pdbx_seq_one_letter_code
_entity_poly.pdbx_strand_id
1 'polypeptide(L)'
;MAAGVLLLLGLSGLLCLSPSQAGKLLVMPTDGSHWIGMKPVVEELGRRGHEVVVVIPEVGMAVGSSKNTKTITYPVPYTKAEMEEGFTASVHEILNHNVVTDLEKVWNFINILDLLNDVAVRNLESMLFNKELVQKLEDWKFDALLTDPFEPMGVIMGEYLSIPSVYMQVNLPCGVDSIASQCPSPPSYVPQRYTFYTEVMSFWERSVNLVRITLQPLACRRLYTRADEIASRFLQREASVVEIMSRAAIWLMRLDFAFEFSRPLMPNMITIGGMSAVKPKPLAQDLEEFVNGSGDHGFVVFTLGSMVSELPEAKAREFFEAFRQIPQRVLWRYTGVVPKDAPKNVKLMKWLPQNDLLAHPKAKAFITHGGTHGLYEGLCNGVPMVMIPLFGDQGDNVQRMVVRGVAESLNIFDITSEKLLGALRKVINDKSYKEKMMKLSAIHKDRPVEPLDLAVFWTEFVMRHKGAQHLRPAAHDLNWVQYHSLDVIGFLFLVLVTFICVMLKTCQFCFRRCCRSSNKKKKE
;
A
#
# COMPACT_ATOMS: atom_id res chain seq x y z
N MET A 1 23.33 -16.93 56.17
CA MET A 1 22.94 -15.69 55.44
C MET A 1 23.13 -15.78 53.94
N ALA A 2 24.30 -16.21 53.41
CA ALA A 2 24.57 -16.23 51.96
C ALA A 2 23.57 -17.06 51.11
N ALA A 3 23.11 -18.22 51.58
CA ALA A 3 22.14 -19.04 50.87
C ALA A 3 20.75 -18.39 50.76
N GLY A 4 20.34 -17.61 51.76
CA GLY A 4 19.07 -16.88 51.75
C GLY A 4 19.08 -15.69 50.78
N VAL A 5 20.23 -15.02 50.63
CA VAL A 5 20.40 -13.92 49.68
C VAL A 5 20.39 -14.43 48.24
N LEU A 6 21.00 -15.58 47.96
CA LEU A 6 20.94 -16.24 46.64
C LEU A 6 19.52 -16.70 46.28
N LEU A 7 18.76 -17.21 47.25
CA LEU A 7 17.36 -17.60 47.05
C LEU A 7 16.47 -16.37 46.77
N LEU A 8 16.66 -15.28 47.51
CA LEU A 8 15.95 -14.01 47.31
C LEU A 8 16.31 -13.35 45.97
N LEU A 9 17.57 -13.41 45.55
CA LEU A 9 18.01 -12.93 44.23
C LEU A 9 17.42 -13.79 43.09
N GLY A 10 17.37 -15.12 43.27
CA GLY A 10 16.73 -16.03 42.32
C GLY A 10 15.21 -15.81 42.22
N LEU A 11 14.54 -15.62 43.36
CA LEU A 11 13.10 -15.28 43.42
C LEU A 11 12.80 -13.90 42.86
N SER A 12 13.67 -12.90 43.08
CA SER A 12 13.53 -11.58 42.43
C SER A 12 13.79 -11.64 40.92
N GLY A 13 14.68 -12.51 40.46
CA GLY A 13 14.90 -12.76 39.03
C GLY A 13 13.70 -13.43 38.36
N LEU A 14 13.00 -14.32 39.07
CA LEU A 14 11.75 -14.95 38.62
C LEU A 14 10.54 -13.99 38.68
N LEU A 15 10.51 -13.05 39.63
CA LEU A 15 9.48 -12.01 39.73
C LEU A 15 9.67 -10.86 38.74
N CYS A 16 10.89 -10.67 38.21
CA CYS A 16 11.19 -9.73 37.12
C CYS A 16 10.90 -10.31 35.73
N LEU A 17 10.58 -11.61 35.63
CA LEU A 17 10.00 -12.18 34.42
C LEU A 17 8.51 -11.84 34.44
N SER A 18 8.16 -10.67 33.90
CA SER A 18 6.79 -10.42 33.43
C SER A 18 6.36 -11.66 32.63
N PRO A 19 5.22 -12.31 32.92
CA PRO A 19 4.76 -13.40 32.08
C PRO A 19 4.69 -12.85 30.65
N SER A 20 5.55 -13.35 29.76
CA SER A 20 5.43 -13.03 28.34
C SER A 20 4.07 -13.60 27.95
N GLN A 21 3.08 -12.74 27.79
CA GLN A 21 1.73 -13.14 27.43
C GLN A 21 1.80 -13.58 25.95
N ALA A 22 2.24 -14.81 25.75
CA ALA A 22 2.33 -15.45 24.45
C ALA A 22 0.91 -15.69 23.95
N GLY A 23 0.41 -14.75 23.15
CA GLY A 23 -0.86 -14.94 22.44
C GLY A 23 -0.68 -15.77 21.16
N LYS A 24 -1.80 -16.31 20.66
CA LYS A 24 -1.90 -17.09 19.45
C LYS A 24 -2.49 -16.24 18.32
N LEU A 25 -1.74 -16.08 17.24
CA LEU A 25 -2.08 -15.20 16.12
C LEU A 25 -2.34 -16.01 14.85
N LEU A 26 -3.51 -15.78 14.24
CA LEU A 26 -3.79 -16.26 12.88
C LEU A 26 -3.25 -15.24 11.87
N VAL A 27 -2.52 -15.72 10.87
CA VAL A 27 -1.99 -14.89 9.78
C VAL A 27 -2.49 -15.42 8.45
N MET A 28 -3.13 -14.54 7.67
CA MET A 28 -3.65 -14.86 6.34
C MET A 28 -3.13 -13.81 5.34
N PRO A 29 -1.99 -14.07 4.68
CA PRO A 29 -1.38 -13.10 3.78
C PRO A 29 -1.93 -13.24 2.36
N THR A 30 -1.76 -12.17 1.57
CA THR A 30 -1.82 -12.23 0.10
C THR A 30 -0.43 -12.59 -0.44
N ASP A 31 -0.40 -13.34 -1.54
CA ASP A 31 0.84 -13.78 -2.20
C ASP A 31 1.64 -12.62 -2.82
N GLY A 32 2.83 -12.92 -3.36
CA GLY A 32 3.69 -11.97 -4.03
C GLY A 32 4.35 -10.98 -3.08
N SER A 33 4.38 -9.71 -3.49
CA SER A 33 5.01 -8.64 -2.72
C SER A 33 4.29 -8.37 -1.39
N HIS A 34 3.00 -8.70 -1.27
CA HIS A 34 2.22 -8.52 -0.05
C HIS A 34 2.79 -9.38 1.09
N TRP A 35 3.00 -10.68 0.83
CA TRP A 35 3.68 -11.56 1.77
C TRP A 35 5.10 -11.11 2.11
N ILE A 36 5.90 -10.70 1.12
CA ILE A 36 7.28 -10.23 1.36
C ILE A 36 7.29 -9.06 2.37
N GLY A 37 6.32 -8.15 2.29
CA GLY A 37 6.20 -7.03 3.22
C GLY A 37 5.63 -7.41 4.60
N MET A 38 4.82 -8.47 4.67
CA MET A 38 4.21 -8.95 5.92
C MET A 38 5.14 -9.84 6.74
N LYS A 39 5.93 -10.66 6.04
CA LYS A 39 6.78 -11.69 6.63
C LYS A 39 7.68 -11.18 7.77
N PRO A 40 8.32 -9.99 7.70
CA PRO A 40 9.13 -9.49 8.81
C PRO A 40 8.34 -9.32 10.12
N VAL A 41 7.10 -8.82 10.04
CA VAL A 41 6.23 -8.65 11.23
C VAL A 41 5.88 -10.00 11.82
N VAL A 42 5.53 -10.97 10.96
CA VAL A 42 5.17 -12.34 11.34
C VAL A 42 6.35 -13.07 12.01
N GLU A 43 7.54 -13.01 11.41
CA GLU A 43 8.75 -13.64 11.95
C GLU A 43 9.18 -13.02 13.29
N GLU A 44 9.01 -11.70 13.44
CA GLU A 44 9.32 -10.99 14.68
C GLU A 44 8.33 -11.32 15.81
N LEU A 45 7.03 -11.42 15.51
CA LEU A 45 6.02 -11.89 16.47
C LEU A 45 6.33 -13.32 16.95
N GLY A 46 6.68 -14.22 16.02
CA GLY A 46 7.11 -15.58 16.35
C GLY A 46 8.40 -15.59 17.20
N ARG A 47 9.37 -14.72 16.88
CA ARG A 47 10.62 -14.56 17.65
C ARG A 47 10.36 -14.07 19.07
N ARG A 48 9.33 -13.25 19.30
CA ARG A 48 8.89 -12.76 20.62
C ARG A 48 8.11 -13.80 21.44
N GLY A 49 7.89 -15.00 20.90
CA GLY A 49 7.29 -16.13 21.61
C GLY A 49 5.79 -16.31 21.37
N HIS A 50 5.19 -15.58 20.43
CA HIS A 50 3.79 -15.79 20.03
C HIS A 50 3.64 -17.08 19.21
N GLU A 51 2.52 -17.79 19.40
CA GLU A 51 2.16 -18.91 18.53
C GLU A 51 1.54 -18.35 17.24
N VAL A 52 2.37 -18.17 16.22
CA VAL A 52 1.96 -17.60 14.94
C VAL A 52 1.67 -18.70 13.92
N VAL A 53 0.44 -18.72 13.42
CA VAL A 53 -0.03 -19.69 12.42
C VAL A 53 -0.30 -18.97 11.11
N VAL A 54 0.45 -19.31 10.07
CA VAL A 54 0.31 -18.72 8.74
C VAL A 54 -0.43 -19.69 7.82
N VAL A 55 -1.57 -19.28 7.28
CA VAL A 55 -2.38 -20.06 6.34
C VAL A 55 -2.16 -19.53 4.94
N ILE A 56 -1.65 -20.37 4.03
CA ILE A 56 -1.25 -19.98 2.67
C ILE A 56 -1.73 -21.03 1.65
N PRO A 57 -1.90 -20.69 0.37
CA PRO A 57 -2.18 -21.72 -0.65
C PRO A 57 -0.98 -22.67 -0.82
N GLU A 58 -1.24 -23.91 -1.26
CA GLU A 58 -0.19 -24.87 -1.61
C GLU A 58 0.68 -24.40 -2.78
N VAL A 59 0.09 -23.60 -3.67
CA VAL A 59 0.74 -23.01 -4.84
C VAL A 59 0.71 -21.49 -4.70
N GLY A 60 1.87 -20.86 -4.88
CA GLY A 60 1.98 -19.41 -4.96
C GLY A 60 3.31 -18.95 -5.58
N MET A 61 3.38 -17.66 -5.87
CA MET A 61 4.48 -16.95 -6.52
C MET A 61 5.64 -16.72 -5.55
N ALA A 62 5.36 -16.12 -4.38
CA ALA A 62 6.38 -15.73 -3.41
C ALA A 62 6.02 -16.13 -1.96
N VAL A 63 4.77 -16.53 -1.72
CA VAL A 63 4.32 -17.03 -0.42
C VAL A 63 5.01 -18.35 -0.08
N GLY A 64 5.29 -18.53 1.21
CA GLY A 64 6.00 -19.72 1.69
C GLY A 64 6.22 -19.65 3.20
N SER A 65 6.95 -20.64 3.73
CA SER A 65 7.20 -20.72 5.17
C SER A 65 7.97 -19.52 5.72
N SER A 66 7.78 -19.27 7.02
CA SER A 66 8.44 -18.22 7.80
C SER A 66 9.10 -18.81 9.04
N LYS A 67 10.20 -18.21 9.47
CA LYS A 67 10.92 -18.62 10.68
C LYS A 67 10.08 -18.35 11.92
N ASN A 68 10.19 -19.22 12.93
CA ASN A 68 9.48 -19.09 14.21
C ASN A 68 7.94 -19.12 14.08
N THR A 69 7.41 -19.77 13.04
CA THR A 69 5.97 -19.85 12.79
C THR A 69 5.55 -21.26 12.40
N LYS A 70 4.25 -21.55 12.51
CA LYS A 70 3.63 -22.75 11.96
C LYS A 70 2.93 -22.40 10.66
N THR A 71 3.29 -23.05 9.56
CA THR A 71 2.64 -22.86 8.26
C THR A 71 1.62 -23.97 8.00
N ILE A 72 0.42 -23.62 7.55
CA ILE A 72 -0.62 -24.52 7.08
C ILE A 72 -0.92 -24.17 5.63
N THR A 73 -1.05 -25.17 4.78
CA THR A 73 -1.40 -25.01 3.38
C THR A 73 -2.83 -25.46 3.10
N TYR A 74 -3.46 -24.87 2.07
CA TYR A 74 -4.73 -25.35 1.52
C TYR A 74 -4.64 -25.56 0.00
N PRO A 75 -5.36 -26.56 -0.55
CA PRO A 75 -5.32 -26.86 -1.98
C PRO A 75 -6.00 -25.75 -2.79
N VAL A 76 -5.54 -25.56 -4.02
CA VAL A 76 -6.09 -24.59 -4.98
C VAL A 76 -6.33 -25.27 -6.34
N PRO A 77 -7.30 -24.79 -7.16
CA PRO A 77 -7.74 -25.49 -8.37
C PRO A 77 -6.84 -25.18 -9.59
N TYR A 78 -5.56 -24.95 -9.37
CA TYR A 78 -4.59 -24.62 -10.41
C TYR A 78 -3.19 -25.08 -9.99
N THR A 79 -2.36 -25.37 -10.99
CA THR A 79 -0.96 -25.74 -10.82
C THR A 79 -0.05 -24.52 -10.80
N LYS A 80 1.19 -24.71 -10.34
CA LYS A 80 2.21 -23.66 -10.39
C LYS A 80 2.52 -23.22 -11.82
N ALA A 81 2.54 -24.16 -12.77
CA ALA A 81 2.80 -23.86 -14.17
C ALA A 81 1.70 -22.97 -14.78
N GLU A 82 0.42 -23.27 -14.53
CA GLU A 82 -0.70 -22.45 -15.01
C GLU A 82 -0.67 -21.04 -14.41
N MET A 83 -0.31 -20.91 -13.12
CA MET A 83 -0.13 -19.61 -12.48
C MET A 83 1.03 -18.81 -13.11
N GLU A 84 2.18 -19.44 -13.31
CA GLU A 84 3.36 -18.81 -13.91
C GLU A 84 3.11 -18.40 -15.37
N GLU A 85 2.44 -19.25 -16.15
CA GLU A 85 2.05 -18.97 -17.53
C GLU A 85 1.07 -17.80 -17.62
N GLY A 86 -0.01 -17.82 -16.83
CA GLY A 86 -1.00 -16.74 -16.81
C GLY A 86 -0.42 -15.40 -16.37
N PHE A 87 0.48 -15.42 -15.38
CA PHE A 87 1.19 -14.23 -14.95
C PHE A 87 2.17 -13.71 -16.03
N THR A 88 2.93 -14.60 -16.66
CA THR A 88 3.86 -14.25 -17.75
C THR A 88 3.12 -13.63 -18.94
N ALA A 89 1.99 -14.22 -19.34
CA ALA A 89 1.13 -13.68 -20.38
C ALA A 89 0.62 -12.27 -20.04
N SER A 90 0.24 -12.04 -18.78
CA SER A 90 -0.21 -10.74 -18.30
C SER A 90 0.90 -9.69 -18.34
N VAL A 91 2.11 -10.03 -17.90
CA VAL A 91 3.27 -9.13 -17.98
C VAL A 91 3.62 -8.84 -19.43
N HIS A 92 3.57 -9.84 -20.31
CA HIS A 92 3.84 -9.66 -21.73
C HIS A 92 2.82 -8.72 -22.38
N GLU A 93 1.55 -8.84 -22.04
CA GLU A 93 0.49 -7.92 -22.49
C GLU A 93 0.76 -6.50 -22.00
N ILE A 94 1.04 -6.32 -20.71
CA ILE A 94 1.35 -5.01 -20.11
C ILE A 94 2.55 -4.36 -20.77
N LEU A 95 3.59 -5.12 -21.11
CA LEU A 95 4.83 -4.56 -21.68
C LEU A 95 4.70 -4.21 -23.17
N ASN A 96 3.76 -4.82 -23.91
CA ASN A 96 3.63 -4.65 -25.35
C ASN A 96 2.41 -3.83 -25.76
N HIS A 97 1.37 -3.76 -24.94
CA HIS A 97 0.16 -3.02 -25.24
C HIS A 97 0.25 -1.58 -24.71
N ASN A 98 0.79 -0.67 -25.53
CA ASN A 98 0.80 0.75 -25.18
C ASN A 98 -0.63 1.30 -25.18
N VAL A 99 -1.06 1.78 -24.01
CA VAL A 99 -2.39 2.32 -23.83
C VAL A 99 -2.36 3.84 -24.00
N VAL A 100 -2.86 4.33 -25.14
CA VAL A 100 -2.63 5.72 -25.57
C VAL A 100 -3.73 6.65 -25.04
N THR A 101 -4.98 6.20 -25.04
CA THR A 101 -6.12 7.04 -24.62
C THR A 101 -6.52 6.80 -23.17
N ASP A 102 -7.14 7.79 -22.53
CA ASP A 102 -7.61 7.66 -21.15
C ASP A 102 -8.72 6.61 -20.99
N LEU A 103 -9.53 6.38 -22.03
CA LEU A 103 -10.55 5.32 -22.05
C LEU A 103 -9.91 3.93 -22.07
N GLU A 104 -8.90 3.71 -22.91
CA GLU A 104 -8.21 2.43 -22.93
C GLU A 104 -7.45 2.19 -21.62
N LYS A 105 -6.92 3.24 -20.95
CA LYS A 105 -6.28 3.11 -19.62
C LYS A 105 -7.27 2.64 -18.57
N VAL A 106 -8.49 3.17 -18.59
CA VAL A 106 -9.58 2.72 -17.72
C VAL A 106 -9.95 1.27 -18.04
N TRP A 107 -10.07 0.90 -19.31
CA TRP A 107 -10.40 -0.46 -19.72
C TRP A 107 -9.33 -1.48 -19.31
N ASN A 108 -8.05 -1.19 -19.56
CA ASN A 108 -6.94 -2.04 -19.16
C ASN A 108 -6.87 -2.20 -17.63
N PHE A 109 -7.10 -1.12 -16.89
CA PHE A 109 -7.20 -1.18 -15.43
C PHE A 109 -8.32 -2.13 -14.97
N ILE A 110 -9.50 -2.07 -15.59
CA ILE A 110 -10.61 -2.99 -15.29
C ILE A 110 -10.20 -4.43 -15.58
N ASN A 111 -9.60 -4.72 -16.74
CA ASN A 111 -9.17 -6.08 -17.09
C ASN A 111 -8.14 -6.65 -16.10
N ILE A 112 -7.15 -5.85 -15.69
CA ILE A 112 -6.15 -6.26 -14.68
C ILE A 112 -6.84 -6.54 -13.34
N LEU A 113 -7.78 -5.69 -12.93
CA LEU A 113 -8.54 -5.92 -11.70
C LEU A 113 -9.40 -7.17 -11.77
N ASP A 114 -10.08 -7.43 -12.89
CA ASP A 114 -10.92 -8.61 -13.08
C ASP A 114 -10.08 -9.89 -13.01
N LEU A 115 -8.90 -9.90 -13.64
CA LEU A 115 -7.96 -11.03 -13.56
C LEU A 115 -7.50 -11.30 -12.12
N LEU A 116 -7.10 -10.25 -11.39
CA LEU A 116 -6.68 -10.39 -9.99
C LEU A 116 -7.85 -10.85 -9.10
N ASN A 117 -9.06 -10.37 -9.39
CA ASN A 117 -10.28 -10.77 -8.69
C ASN A 117 -10.59 -12.26 -8.93
N ASP A 118 -10.42 -12.76 -10.15
CA ASP A 118 -10.63 -14.17 -10.50
C ASP A 118 -9.69 -15.11 -9.73
N VAL A 119 -8.43 -14.74 -9.55
CA VAL A 119 -7.48 -15.50 -8.71
C VAL A 119 -7.89 -15.41 -7.24
N ALA A 120 -8.17 -14.21 -6.73
CA ALA A 120 -8.57 -14.00 -5.35
C ALA A 120 -9.84 -14.77 -4.98
N VAL A 121 -10.84 -14.80 -5.86
CA VAL A 121 -12.10 -15.53 -5.67
C VAL A 121 -11.89 -17.05 -5.63
N ARG A 122 -11.03 -17.60 -6.51
CA ARG A 122 -10.70 -19.03 -6.48
C ARG A 122 -9.99 -19.43 -5.19
N ASN A 123 -9.05 -18.61 -4.73
CA ASN A 123 -8.37 -18.81 -3.44
C ASN A 123 -9.36 -18.74 -2.27
N LEU A 124 -10.25 -17.75 -2.32
CA LEU A 124 -11.28 -17.53 -1.31
C LEU A 124 -12.19 -18.74 -1.16
N GLU A 125 -12.74 -19.27 -2.27
CA GLU A 125 -13.61 -20.46 -2.22
C GLU A 125 -12.84 -21.69 -1.72
N SER A 126 -11.63 -21.92 -2.21
CA SER A 126 -10.84 -23.11 -1.86
C SER A 126 -10.49 -23.15 -0.37
N MET A 127 -10.18 -22.00 0.22
CA MET A 127 -9.85 -21.90 1.64
C MET A 127 -11.10 -21.98 2.52
N LEU A 128 -12.13 -21.15 2.26
CA LEU A 128 -13.31 -21.05 3.12
C LEU A 128 -14.17 -22.31 3.12
N PHE A 129 -14.22 -23.07 2.01
CA PHE A 129 -15.01 -24.30 1.94
C PHE A 129 -14.20 -25.57 2.25
N ASN A 130 -12.93 -25.43 2.65
CA ASN A 130 -12.17 -26.53 3.23
C ASN A 130 -12.60 -26.78 4.69
N LYS A 131 -13.62 -27.63 4.86
CA LYS A 131 -14.24 -27.89 6.18
C LYS A 131 -13.25 -28.36 7.25
N GLU A 132 -12.29 -29.21 6.88
CA GLU A 132 -11.29 -29.71 7.83
C GLU A 132 -10.38 -28.58 8.32
N LEU A 133 -9.91 -27.73 7.40
CA LEU A 133 -9.10 -26.58 7.76
C LEU A 133 -9.88 -25.57 8.60
N VAL A 134 -11.10 -25.21 8.20
CA VAL A 134 -11.94 -24.26 8.93
C VAL A 134 -12.22 -24.75 10.36
N GLN A 135 -12.61 -26.02 10.51
CA GLN A 135 -12.83 -26.61 11.84
C GLN A 135 -11.57 -26.55 12.69
N LYS A 136 -10.42 -26.90 12.10
CA LYS A 136 -9.12 -26.84 12.79
C LYS A 136 -8.76 -25.43 13.23
N LEU A 137 -9.03 -24.41 12.41
CA LEU A 137 -8.77 -23.01 12.78
C LEU A 137 -9.73 -22.55 13.90
N GLU A 138 -10.98 -22.98 13.88
CA GLU A 138 -11.96 -22.71 14.94
C GLU A 138 -11.55 -23.33 16.28
N ASP A 139 -11.03 -24.56 16.27
CA ASP A 139 -10.61 -25.30 17.45
C ASP A 139 -9.38 -24.69 18.12
N TRP A 140 -8.55 -23.97 17.36
CA TRP A 140 -7.28 -23.43 17.87
C TRP A 140 -7.43 -22.17 18.71
N LYS A 141 -8.60 -21.50 18.70
CA LYS A 141 -8.95 -20.34 19.55
C LYS A 141 -7.87 -19.24 19.52
N PHE A 142 -7.77 -18.55 18.39
CA PHE A 142 -6.85 -17.44 18.18
C PHE A 142 -7.25 -16.18 18.98
N ASP A 143 -6.25 -15.38 19.36
CA ASP A 143 -6.45 -14.11 20.07
C ASP A 143 -6.75 -12.94 19.14
N ALA A 144 -6.21 -12.99 17.92
CA ALA A 144 -6.40 -11.98 16.87
C ALA A 144 -6.07 -12.57 15.49
N LEU A 145 -6.42 -11.80 14.46
CA LEU A 145 -6.03 -12.04 13.07
C LEU A 145 -5.10 -10.91 12.60
N LEU A 146 -4.04 -11.27 11.86
CA LEU A 146 -3.26 -10.35 11.02
C LEU A 146 -3.44 -10.77 9.56
N THR A 147 -4.03 -9.93 8.72
CA THR A 147 -4.31 -10.26 7.32
C THR A 147 -3.98 -9.13 6.38
N ASP A 148 -3.65 -9.48 5.14
CA ASP A 148 -3.70 -8.51 4.04
C ASP A 148 -5.14 -8.55 3.48
N PRO A 149 -5.89 -7.45 3.53
CA PRO A 149 -7.27 -7.41 3.07
C PRO A 149 -7.45 -7.41 1.54
N PHE A 150 -6.36 -7.44 0.75
CA PHE A 150 -6.46 -7.52 -0.72
C PHE A 150 -7.21 -8.77 -1.18
N GLU A 151 -6.84 -9.94 -0.65
CA GLU A 151 -7.67 -11.14 -0.71
C GLU A 151 -8.56 -11.18 0.54
N PRO A 152 -9.89 -11.06 0.43
CA PRO A 152 -10.77 -10.86 1.60
C PRO A 152 -10.96 -12.12 2.45
N MET A 153 -10.14 -13.15 2.25
CA MET A 153 -10.27 -14.43 2.94
C MET A 153 -10.01 -14.32 4.44
N GLY A 154 -8.99 -13.57 4.85
CA GLY A 154 -8.74 -13.30 6.25
C GLY A 154 -9.83 -12.41 6.85
N VAL A 155 -10.30 -11.41 6.11
CA VAL A 155 -11.40 -10.54 6.53
C VAL A 155 -12.64 -11.36 6.90
N ILE A 156 -13.03 -12.31 6.04
CA ILE A 156 -14.19 -13.18 6.27
C ILE A 156 -13.92 -14.19 7.40
N MET A 157 -12.72 -14.76 7.47
CA MET A 157 -12.34 -15.69 8.54
C MET A 157 -12.33 -15.02 9.92
N GLY A 158 -11.88 -13.77 10.01
CA GLY A 158 -11.89 -12.98 11.25
C GLY A 158 -13.31 -12.77 11.78
N GLU A 159 -14.27 -12.48 10.89
CA GLU A 159 -15.69 -12.39 11.24
C GLU A 159 -16.26 -13.74 11.68
N TYR A 160 -15.98 -14.83 10.94
CA TYR A 160 -16.44 -16.18 11.29
C TYR A 160 -15.94 -16.63 12.66
N LEU A 161 -14.66 -16.42 12.94
CA LEU A 161 -14.04 -16.77 14.23
C LEU A 161 -14.36 -15.78 15.35
N SER A 162 -15.01 -14.64 15.03
CA SER A 162 -15.30 -13.55 15.97
C SER A 162 -14.06 -13.04 16.71
N ILE A 163 -12.95 -12.87 15.99
CA ILE A 163 -11.67 -12.39 16.54
C ILE A 163 -11.31 -10.99 16.01
N PRO A 164 -10.67 -10.14 16.83
CA PRO A 164 -10.30 -8.80 16.40
C PRO A 164 -9.23 -8.89 15.30
N SER A 165 -9.40 -8.07 14.26
CA SER A 165 -8.57 -8.13 13.05
C SER A 165 -7.66 -6.91 12.90
N VAL A 166 -6.39 -7.19 12.58
CA VAL A 166 -5.36 -6.23 12.17
C VAL A 166 -5.15 -6.37 10.68
N TYR A 167 -5.36 -5.29 9.93
CA TYR A 167 -5.20 -5.29 8.48
C TYR A 167 -3.91 -4.59 8.09
N MET A 168 -3.05 -5.26 7.34
CA MET A 168 -1.79 -4.67 6.87
C MET A 168 -1.78 -4.53 5.36
N GLN A 169 -1.68 -3.31 4.85
CA GLN A 169 -1.85 -3.02 3.42
C GLN A 169 -1.15 -1.72 3.01
N VAL A 170 -0.91 -1.51 1.70
CA VAL A 170 -0.41 -0.21 1.18
C VAL A 170 -1.58 0.67 0.77
N ASN A 171 -2.33 0.18 -0.20
CA ASN A 171 -3.64 0.63 -0.65
C ASN A 171 -4.47 -0.60 -1.05
N LEU A 172 -5.77 -0.42 -1.22
CA LEU A 172 -6.65 -1.44 -1.78
C LEU A 172 -7.27 -0.96 -3.10
N PRO A 173 -7.61 -1.90 -4.01
CA PRO A 173 -8.39 -1.59 -5.19
C PRO A 173 -9.61 -0.74 -4.86
N CYS A 174 -10.01 0.11 -5.81
CA CYS A 174 -11.11 1.07 -5.69
C CYS A 174 -11.06 1.98 -4.44
N GLY A 175 -9.98 1.99 -3.65
CA GLY A 175 -9.85 2.78 -2.40
C GLY A 175 -10.79 2.33 -1.28
N VAL A 176 -11.16 1.05 -1.25
CA VAL A 176 -12.07 0.49 -0.23
C VAL A 176 -11.52 0.63 1.19
N ASP A 177 -10.21 0.76 1.38
CA ASP A 177 -9.60 1.05 2.68
C ASP A 177 -10.14 2.35 3.28
N SER A 178 -10.32 3.39 2.46
CA SER A 178 -10.86 4.68 2.91
C SER A 178 -12.37 4.61 3.17
N ILE A 179 -13.11 3.83 2.36
CA ILE A 179 -14.55 3.62 2.55
C ILE A 179 -14.82 2.81 3.82
N ALA A 180 -14.15 1.67 3.96
CA ALA A 180 -14.32 0.75 5.07
C ALA A 180 -13.93 1.42 6.40
N SER A 181 -12.82 2.16 6.45
CA SER A 181 -12.40 2.88 7.67
C SER A 181 -13.15 4.19 7.92
N GLN A 182 -14.05 4.61 7.03
CA GLN A 182 -14.64 5.96 7.00
C GLN A 182 -13.59 7.08 6.98
N CYS A 183 -12.35 6.79 6.58
CA CYS A 183 -11.26 7.77 6.61
C CYS A 183 -11.54 8.93 5.66
N PRO A 184 -11.42 10.20 6.11
CA PRO A 184 -11.69 11.33 5.25
C PRO A 184 -10.71 11.38 4.08
N SER A 185 -11.24 11.58 2.87
CA SER A 185 -10.45 11.76 1.65
C SER A 185 -10.95 13.00 0.90
N PRO A 186 -10.57 14.22 1.33
CA PRO A 186 -11.11 15.44 0.73
C PRO A 186 -10.70 15.56 -0.75
N PRO A 187 -11.65 15.60 -1.70
CA PRO A 187 -11.33 15.59 -3.13
C PRO A 187 -10.66 16.87 -3.63
N SER A 188 -10.62 17.91 -2.80
CA SER A 188 -9.99 19.19 -3.13
C SER A 188 -8.46 19.14 -3.13
N TYR A 189 -7.84 18.21 -2.39
CA TYR A 189 -6.39 18.10 -2.27
C TYR A 189 -5.86 16.66 -2.11
N VAL A 190 -6.72 15.67 -1.86
CA VAL A 190 -6.32 14.25 -1.86
C VAL A 190 -6.61 13.67 -3.24
N PRO A 191 -5.60 13.44 -4.10
CA PRO A 191 -5.81 12.87 -5.42
C PRO A 191 -6.24 11.41 -5.30
N GLN A 192 -7.25 11.04 -6.08
CA GLN A 192 -7.69 9.66 -6.26
C GLN A 192 -6.57 8.87 -6.96
N ARG A 193 -6.39 7.62 -6.54
CA ARG A 193 -5.35 6.75 -7.11
C ARG A 193 -5.60 6.53 -8.60
N TYR A 194 -4.53 6.27 -9.33
CA TYR A 194 -4.52 6.10 -10.80
C TYR A 194 -4.96 7.34 -11.57
N THR A 195 -4.93 8.53 -10.97
CA THR A 195 -5.08 9.81 -11.70
C THR A 195 -3.72 10.38 -12.09
N PHE A 196 -2.65 9.97 -11.40
CA PHE A 196 -1.33 10.61 -11.46
C PHE A 196 -1.37 12.11 -11.11
N TYR A 197 -2.41 12.57 -10.43
CA TYR A 197 -2.50 13.94 -9.92
C TYR A 197 -1.65 14.12 -8.66
N THR A 198 -1.33 15.38 -8.37
CA THR A 198 -0.63 15.78 -7.14
C THR A 198 -1.62 16.33 -6.10
N GLU A 199 -1.15 16.68 -4.92
CA GLU A 199 -1.92 17.42 -3.91
C GLU A 199 -2.27 18.85 -4.36
N VAL A 200 -1.55 19.39 -5.35
CA VAL A 200 -1.85 20.66 -6.00
C VAL A 200 -2.54 20.37 -7.33
N MET A 201 -3.88 20.47 -7.32
CA MET A 201 -4.72 20.24 -8.50
C MET A 201 -5.33 21.54 -9.02
N SER A 202 -5.36 21.69 -10.34
CA SER A 202 -6.16 22.68 -11.06
C SER A 202 -7.66 22.46 -10.85
N PHE A 203 -8.47 23.44 -11.24
CA PHE A 203 -9.93 23.31 -11.18
C PHE A 203 -10.44 22.06 -11.92
N TRP A 204 -9.87 21.77 -13.10
CA TRP A 204 -10.27 20.61 -13.90
C TRP A 204 -9.87 19.29 -13.23
N GLU A 205 -8.63 19.19 -12.75
CA GLU A 205 -8.15 17.99 -12.04
C GLU A 205 -8.98 17.73 -10.80
N ARG A 206 -9.31 18.75 -9.99
CA ARG A 206 -10.23 18.61 -8.86
C ARG A 206 -11.64 18.18 -9.28
N SER A 207 -12.12 18.63 -10.44
CA SER A 207 -13.44 18.25 -10.95
C SER A 207 -13.48 16.77 -11.31
N VAL A 208 -12.46 16.28 -12.03
CA VAL A 208 -12.28 14.85 -12.33
C VAL A 208 -12.12 14.05 -11.03
N ASN A 209 -11.32 14.56 -10.10
CA ASN A 209 -11.08 13.92 -8.82
C ASN A 209 -12.36 13.76 -7.99
N LEU A 210 -13.21 14.80 -7.96
CA LEU A 210 -14.51 14.79 -7.31
C LEU A 210 -15.46 13.77 -7.96
N VAL A 211 -15.49 13.67 -9.29
CA VAL A 211 -16.32 12.67 -9.98
C VAL A 211 -15.85 11.26 -9.63
N ARG A 212 -14.53 11.01 -9.64
CA ARG A 212 -13.97 9.69 -9.31
C ARG A 212 -14.29 9.26 -7.88
N ILE A 213 -14.12 10.14 -6.89
CA ILE A 213 -14.46 9.79 -5.50
C ILE A 213 -15.97 9.56 -5.31
N THR A 214 -16.82 10.29 -6.05
CA THR A 214 -18.28 10.14 -5.96
C THR A 214 -18.73 8.79 -6.52
N LEU A 215 -18.09 8.30 -7.58
CA LEU A 215 -18.38 7.00 -8.19
C LEU A 215 -17.70 5.82 -7.47
N GLN A 216 -16.78 6.10 -6.55
CA GLN A 216 -15.95 5.11 -5.87
C GLN A 216 -16.77 4.03 -5.13
N PRO A 217 -17.83 4.34 -4.35
CA PRO A 217 -18.59 3.30 -3.65
C PRO A 217 -19.28 2.31 -4.59
N LEU A 218 -19.78 2.79 -5.73
CA LEU A 218 -20.40 1.94 -6.75
C LEU A 218 -19.36 1.02 -7.40
N ALA A 219 -18.19 1.55 -7.73
CA ALA A 219 -17.08 0.77 -8.27
C ALA A 219 -16.62 -0.32 -7.28
N CYS A 220 -16.49 0.02 -6.00
CA CYS A 220 -16.14 -0.96 -4.96
C CYS A 220 -17.21 -2.03 -4.79
N ARG A 221 -18.50 -1.66 -4.75
CA ARG A 221 -19.59 -2.63 -4.66
C ARG A 221 -19.51 -3.65 -5.79
N ARG A 222 -19.29 -3.19 -7.04
CA ARG A 222 -19.13 -4.08 -8.20
C ARG A 222 -17.93 -5.02 -8.06
N LEU A 223 -16.80 -4.52 -7.57
CA LEU A 223 -15.57 -5.30 -7.41
C LEU A 223 -15.71 -6.40 -6.35
N TYR A 224 -16.44 -6.13 -5.27
CA TYR A 224 -16.61 -7.07 -4.15
C TYR A 224 -17.84 -7.99 -4.26
N THR A 225 -18.73 -7.82 -5.24
CA THR A 225 -19.97 -8.63 -5.38
C THR A 225 -19.74 -10.13 -5.25
N ARG A 226 -18.77 -10.70 -5.97
CA ARG A 226 -18.49 -12.16 -5.91
C ARG A 226 -17.97 -12.60 -4.54
N ALA A 227 -17.15 -11.76 -3.90
CA ALA A 227 -16.67 -12.02 -2.55
C ALA A 227 -17.80 -11.92 -1.52
N ASP A 228 -18.73 -10.97 -1.68
CA ASP A 228 -19.93 -10.83 -0.84
C ASP A 228 -20.86 -12.06 -0.96
N GLU A 229 -21.05 -12.58 -2.17
CA GLU A 229 -21.80 -13.83 -2.41
C GLU A 229 -21.16 -15.04 -1.71
N ILE A 230 -19.83 -15.17 -1.80
CA ILE A 230 -19.08 -16.23 -1.13
C ILE A 230 -19.13 -16.07 0.40
N ALA A 231 -18.89 -14.86 0.90
CA ALA A 231 -18.97 -14.54 2.32
C ALA A 231 -20.36 -14.87 2.88
N SER A 232 -21.42 -14.52 2.14
CA SER A 232 -22.80 -14.77 2.57
C SER A 232 -23.11 -16.27 2.66
N ARG A 233 -22.66 -17.06 1.65
CA ARG A 233 -22.78 -18.52 1.69
C ARG A 233 -21.97 -19.14 2.82
N PHE A 234 -20.76 -18.66 3.07
CA PHE A 234 -19.90 -19.20 4.12
C PHE A 234 -20.43 -18.87 5.53
N LEU A 235 -20.81 -17.60 5.77
CA LEU A 235 -21.30 -17.11 7.06
C LEU A 235 -22.78 -17.43 7.31
N GLN A 236 -23.50 -17.98 6.32
CA GLN A 236 -24.93 -18.33 6.41
C GLN A 236 -25.84 -17.13 6.76
N ARG A 237 -25.46 -15.93 6.30
CA ARG A 237 -26.22 -14.68 6.45
C ARG A 237 -25.83 -13.71 5.33
N GLU A 238 -26.65 -12.71 5.05
CA GLU A 238 -26.23 -11.61 4.17
C GLU A 238 -24.98 -10.93 4.77
N ALA A 239 -23.94 -10.81 3.95
CA ALA A 239 -22.66 -10.26 4.37
C ALA A 239 -22.05 -9.40 3.27
N SER A 240 -21.57 -8.21 3.66
CA SER A 240 -20.71 -7.38 2.81
C SER A 240 -19.29 -7.40 3.35
N VAL A 241 -18.33 -7.77 2.50
CA VAL A 241 -16.90 -7.75 2.81
C VAL A 241 -16.46 -6.34 3.20
N VAL A 242 -16.97 -5.31 2.52
CA VAL A 242 -16.64 -3.90 2.84
C VAL A 242 -17.14 -3.53 4.24
N GLU A 243 -18.33 -4.00 4.61
CA GLU A 243 -18.88 -3.78 5.96
C GLU A 243 -18.05 -4.53 7.01
N ILE A 244 -17.66 -5.79 6.76
CA ILE A 244 -16.79 -6.55 7.65
C ILE A 244 -15.44 -5.84 7.81
N MET A 245 -14.84 -5.36 6.72
CA MET A 245 -13.59 -4.59 6.77
C MET A 245 -13.72 -3.34 7.64
N SER A 246 -14.91 -2.72 7.71
CA SER A 246 -15.13 -1.54 8.54
C SER A 246 -14.92 -1.80 10.03
N ARG A 247 -14.90 -3.07 10.46
CA ARG A 247 -14.75 -3.49 11.86
C ARG A 247 -13.30 -3.78 12.27
N ALA A 248 -12.33 -3.45 11.41
CA ALA A 248 -10.91 -3.59 11.72
C ALA A 248 -10.54 -2.92 13.05
N ALA A 249 -9.79 -3.63 13.89
CA ALA A 249 -9.26 -3.07 15.12
C ALA A 249 -8.15 -2.05 14.81
N ILE A 250 -7.21 -2.42 13.92
CA ILE A 250 -6.11 -1.57 13.47
C ILE A 250 -5.88 -1.77 11.97
N TRP A 251 -5.61 -0.67 11.27
CA TRP A 251 -5.06 -0.65 9.92
C TRP A 251 -3.58 -0.28 9.97
N LEU A 252 -2.72 -1.25 9.73
CA LEU A 252 -1.29 -1.07 9.54
C LEU A 252 -1.02 -0.65 8.08
N MET A 253 -0.90 0.67 7.88
CA MET A 253 -0.71 1.29 6.57
C MET A 253 0.77 1.31 6.21
N ARG A 254 1.19 0.57 5.17
CA ARG A 254 2.57 0.53 4.65
C ARG A 254 2.95 1.78 3.86
N LEU A 255 2.69 2.95 4.44
CA LEU A 255 2.96 4.26 3.88
C LEU A 255 3.62 5.19 4.91
N ASP A 256 4.22 6.28 4.45
CA ASP A 256 4.88 7.31 5.25
C ASP A 256 4.82 8.67 4.53
N PHE A 257 4.64 9.77 5.27
CA PHE A 257 4.42 11.09 4.69
C PHE A 257 5.69 11.80 4.18
N ALA A 258 6.89 11.27 4.44
CA ALA A 258 8.08 11.72 3.69
C ALA A 258 7.91 11.42 2.18
N PHE A 259 7.19 10.34 1.87
CA PHE A 259 6.91 9.86 0.52
C PHE A 259 5.48 10.19 0.04
N GLU A 260 4.45 9.97 0.85
CA GLU A 260 3.04 10.17 0.51
C GLU A 260 2.61 11.65 0.57
N PHE A 261 1.51 11.99 -0.08
CA PHE A 261 0.87 13.29 0.14
C PHE A 261 0.15 13.31 1.49
N SER A 262 0.26 14.43 2.21
CA SER A 262 -0.39 14.60 3.50
C SER A 262 -1.91 14.49 3.37
N ARG A 263 -2.52 13.64 4.19
CA ARG A 263 -3.97 13.43 4.22
C ARG A 263 -4.44 13.05 5.63
N PRO A 264 -5.74 13.23 5.95
CA PRO A 264 -6.31 12.74 7.19
C PRO A 264 -6.15 11.22 7.32
N LEU A 265 -6.00 10.75 8.56
CA LEU A 265 -6.01 9.34 8.93
C LEU A 265 -6.92 9.14 10.13
N MET A 266 -7.57 7.98 10.22
CA MET A 266 -8.33 7.62 11.41
C MET A 266 -7.39 7.19 12.55
N PRO A 267 -7.81 7.32 13.83
CA PRO A 267 -6.95 6.97 14.98
C PRO A 267 -6.47 5.52 14.98
N ASN A 268 -7.22 4.60 14.36
CA ASN A 268 -6.85 3.20 14.21
C ASN A 268 -6.01 2.91 12.96
N MET A 269 -5.60 3.92 12.18
CA MET A 269 -4.74 3.78 11.00
C MET A 269 -3.31 4.20 11.31
N ILE A 270 -2.42 3.22 11.41
CA ILE A 270 -1.03 3.40 11.86
C ILE A 270 -0.08 3.27 10.66
N THR A 271 0.73 4.30 10.43
CA THR A 271 1.73 4.31 9.35
C THR A 271 2.98 3.51 9.72
N ILE A 272 3.31 2.51 8.91
CA ILE A 272 4.45 1.60 9.06
C ILE A 272 5.27 1.48 7.76
N GLY A 273 5.31 2.55 6.96
CA GLY A 273 6.17 2.62 5.77
C GLY A 273 7.66 2.51 6.11
N GLY A 274 8.44 1.84 5.26
CA GLY A 274 9.89 1.72 5.42
C GLY A 274 10.41 0.40 5.99
N MET A 275 9.56 -0.57 6.32
CA MET A 275 9.99 -1.86 6.89
C MET A 275 10.99 -2.65 6.03
N SER A 276 11.02 -2.43 4.71
CA SER A 276 11.97 -3.10 3.80
C SER A 276 13.40 -2.56 3.93
N ALA A 277 13.58 -1.34 4.43
CA ALA A 277 14.88 -0.72 4.61
C ALA A 277 15.53 -1.17 5.92
N VAL A 278 15.97 -2.43 5.95
CA VAL A 278 16.66 -3.02 7.09
C VAL A 278 18.12 -2.60 7.16
N LYS A 279 18.76 -2.82 8.31
CA LYS A 279 20.20 -2.62 8.44
C LYS A 279 20.94 -3.45 7.38
N PRO A 280 21.79 -2.83 6.54
CA PRO A 280 22.45 -3.52 5.45
C PRO A 280 23.46 -4.55 5.97
N LYS A 281 23.60 -5.64 5.23
CA LYS A 281 24.62 -6.66 5.45
C LYS A 281 25.82 -6.38 4.53
N PRO A 282 27.03 -6.83 4.90
CA PRO A 282 28.18 -6.78 3.99
C PRO A 282 27.87 -7.52 2.68
N LEU A 283 28.27 -6.93 1.56
CA LEU A 283 28.14 -7.58 0.26
C LEU A 283 29.06 -8.80 0.18
N ALA A 284 28.66 -9.79 -0.62
CA ALA A 284 29.54 -10.89 -0.98
C ALA A 284 30.79 -10.35 -1.67
N GLN A 285 31.94 -10.99 -1.45
CA GLN A 285 33.25 -10.49 -1.92
C GLN A 285 33.27 -10.20 -3.42
N ASP A 286 32.64 -11.06 -4.24
CA ASP A 286 32.57 -10.89 -5.69
C ASP A 286 31.71 -9.69 -6.14
N LEU A 287 30.73 -9.29 -5.32
CA LEU A 287 29.94 -8.08 -5.52
C LEU A 287 30.69 -6.86 -5.04
N GLU A 288 31.35 -6.95 -3.89
CA GLU A 288 32.17 -5.88 -3.30
C GLU A 288 33.31 -5.48 -4.26
N GLU A 289 34.06 -6.45 -4.78
CA GLU A 289 35.09 -6.23 -5.81
C GLU A 289 34.49 -5.63 -7.09
N PHE A 290 33.29 -6.10 -7.47
CA PHE A 290 32.61 -5.55 -8.63
C PHE A 290 32.20 -4.09 -8.39
N VAL A 291 31.56 -3.72 -7.29
CA VAL A 291 31.14 -2.33 -7.06
C VAL A 291 32.33 -1.41 -6.81
N ASN A 292 33.39 -1.88 -6.16
CA ASN A 292 34.56 -1.05 -5.87
C ASN A 292 35.40 -0.76 -7.10
N GLY A 293 35.50 -1.69 -8.03
CA GLY A 293 36.19 -1.50 -9.30
C GLY A 293 35.53 -0.48 -10.25
N SER A 294 34.42 0.16 -9.86
CA SER A 294 33.84 1.29 -10.59
C SER A 294 34.61 2.61 -10.41
N GLY A 295 35.64 2.65 -9.54
CA GLY A 295 36.35 3.88 -9.20
C GLY A 295 35.40 4.93 -8.61
N ASP A 296 35.59 6.19 -8.99
CA ASP A 296 34.80 7.35 -8.53
C ASP A 296 33.44 7.47 -9.22
N HIS A 297 33.27 6.80 -10.38
CA HIS A 297 32.02 6.83 -11.14
C HIS A 297 30.87 6.17 -10.39
N GLY A 298 31.17 5.20 -9.52
CA GLY A 298 30.17 4.44 -8.76
C GLY A 298 29.35 3.48 -9.63
N PHE A 299 28.21 3.04 -9.11
CA PHE A 299 27.37 2.06 -9.80
C PHE A 299 25.87 2.37 -9.74
N VAL A 300 25.13 1.71 -10.64
CA VAL A 300 23.68 1.77 -10.77
C VAL A 300 23.10 0.41 -10.41
N VAL A 301 22.01 0.41 -9.64
CA VAL A 301 21.21 -0.78 -9.36
C VAL A 301 19.99 -0.76 -10.26
N PHE A 302 19.65 -1.87 -10.92
CA PHE A 302 18.47 -1.97 -11.78
C PHE A 302 17.65 -3.22 -11.49
N THR A 303 16.36 -3.02 -11.20
CA THR A 303 15.38 -4.10 -11.08
C THR A 303 13.95 -3.62 -11.34
N LEU A 304 13.08 -4.48 -11.86
CA LEU A 304 11.65 -4.21 -12.03
C LEU A 304 10.79 -4.91 -10.97
N GLY A 305 11.37 -5.10 -9.77
CA GLY A 305 10.69 -5.72 -8.63
C GLY A 305 10.83 -7.23 -8.60
N SER A 306 9.97 -7.92 -7.84
CA SER A 306 9.95 -9.39 -7.73
C SER A 306 9.24 -10.05 -8.91
N MET A 307 8.23 -9.36 -9.44
CA MET A 307 7.27 -9.89 -10.40
C MET A 307 7.78 -9.83 -11.85
N VAL A 308 8.63 -8.86 -12.20
CA VAL A 308 9.18 -8.73 -13.57
C VAL A 308 10.68 -8.98 -13.53
N SER A 309 11.11 -10.14 -14.02
CA SER A 309 12.53 -10.53 -14.09
C SER A 309 13.11 -10.48 -15.50
N GLU A 310 12.28 -10.32 -16.53
CA GLU A 310 12.70 -10.25 -17.92
C GLU A 310 11.93 -9.18 -18.68
N LEU A 311 12.46 -8.80 -19.83
CA LEU A 311 11.88 -7.82 -20.74
C LEU A 311 11.90 -8.40 -22.15
N PRO A 312 10.97 -7.98 -23.03
CA PRO A 312 11.08 -8.25 -24.47
C PRO A 312 12.46 -7.85 -24.99
N GLU A 313 13.07 -8.69 -25.83
CA GLU A 313 14.46 -8.53 -26.27
C GLU A 313 14.76 -7.14 -26.87
N ALA A 314 13.83 -6.60 -27.65
CA ALA A 314 13.95 -5.27 -28.24
C ALA A 314 14.10 -4.18 -27.16
N LYS A 315 13.30 -4.25 -26.09
CA LYS A 315 13.40 -3.32 -24.97
C LYS A 315 14.67 -3.55 -24.16
N ALA A 316 15.00 -4.81 -23.86
CA ALA A 316 16.23 -5.14 -23.12
C ALA A 316 17.49 -4.61 -23.83
N ARG A 317 17.51 -4.64 -25.17
CA ARG A 317 18.60 -4.10 -25.99
C ARG A 317 18.84 -2.61 -25.76
N GLU A 318 17.78 -1.81 -25.64
CA GLU A 318 17.89 -0.37 -25.34
C GLU A 318 18.60 -0.12 -24.00
N PHE A 319 18.33 -0.95 -22.98
CA PHE A 319 19.04 -0.87 -21.70
C PHE A 319 20.52 -1.24 -21.82
N PHE A 320 20.83 -2.35 -22.50
CA PHE A 320 22.23 -2.74 -22.72
C PHE A 320 23.01 -1.68 -23.49
N GLU A 321 22.40 -1.07 -24.51
CA GLU A 321 23.03 -0.01 -25.30
C GLU A 321 23.28 1.24 -24.46
N ALA A 322 22.30 1.69 -23.66
CA ALA A 322 22.51 2.81 -22.74
C ALA A 322 23.61 2.52 -21.71
N PHE A 323 23.63 1.32 -21.13
CA PHE A 323 24.62 0.94 -20.11
C PHE A 323 26.03 0.84 -20.67
N ARG A 324 26.19 0.49 -21.95
CA ARG A 324 27.50 0.51 -22.62
C ARG A 324 28.12 1.91 -22.66
N GLN A 325 27.29 2.95 -22.67
CA GLN A 325 27.70 4.34 -22.85
C GLN A 325 27.96 5.09 -21.54
N ILE A 326 27.75 4.46 -20.37
CA ILE A 326 28.01 5.07 -19.07
C ILE A 326 29.27 4.50 -18.41
N PRO A 327 30.06 5.32 -17.69
CA PRO A 327 31.25 4.84 -16.99
C PRO A 327 30.91 4.08 -15.69
N GLN A 328 29.67 4.16 -15.21
CA GLN A 328 29.20 3.41 -14.05
C GLN A 328 29.18 1.91 -14.33
N ARG A 329 29.41 1.12 -13.27
CA ARG A 329 29.02 -0.29 -13.29
C ARG A 329 27.50 -0.41 -13.07
N VAL A 330 26.89 -1.47 -13.56
CA VAL A 330 25.45 -1.71 -13.44
C VAL A 330 25.22 -3.11 -12.89
N LEU A 331 24.43 -3.22 -11.83
CA LEU A 331 23.94 -4.49 -11.33
C LEU A 331 22.46 -4.61 -11.68
N TRP A 332 22.10 -5.58 -12.50
CA TRP A 332 20.76 -5.72 -13.04
C TRP A 332 20.15 -7.08 -12.71
N ARG A 333 18.99 -7.08 -12.02
CA ARG A 333 18.14 -8.27 -11.91
C ARG A 333 17.50 -8.57 -13.27
N TYR A 334 18.00 -9.59 -13.97
CA TYR A 334 17.52 -9.97 -15.29
C TYR A 334 17.68 -11.47 -15.54
N THR A 335 16.64 -12.13 -16.04
CA THR A 335 16.60 -13.55 -16.37
C THR A 335 16.30 -13.85 -17.84
N GLY A 336 16.08 -12.80 -18.65
CA GLY A 336 15.77 -12.95 -20.08
C GLY A 336 17.00 -13.21 -20.95
N VAL A 337 16.81 -13.11 -22.26
CA VAL A 337 17.86 -13.36 -23.25
C VAL A 337 18.97 -12.30 -23.15
N VAL A 338 20.22 -12.76 -23.08
CA VAL A 338 21.41 -11.91 -22.95
C VAL A 338 22.11 -11.79 -24.31
N PRO A 339 22.36 -10.56 -24.82
CA PRO A 339 23.13 -10.37 -26.05
C PRO A 339 24.56 -10.91 -25.93
N LYS A 340 25.09 -11.49 -27.01
CA LYS A 340 26.47 -12.04 -27.03
C LYS A 340 27.53 -10.98 -26.73
N ASP A 341 27.24 -9.73 -27.08
CA ASP A 341 28.07 -8.55 -26.87
C ASP A 341 27.63 -7.72 -25.66
N ALA A 342 27.00 -8.34 -24.66
CA ALA A 342 26.63 -7.64 -23.43
C ALA A 342 27.82 -6.85 -22.84
N PRO A 343 27.62 -5.58 -22.46
CA PRO A 343 28.71 -4.69 -22.06
C PRO A 343 29.34 -5.12 -20.73
N LYS A 344 30.68 -5.05 -20.65
CA LYS A 344 31.47 -5.59 -19.53
C LYS A 344 31.21 -4.91 -18.18
N ASN A 345 30.65 -3.70 -18.19
CA ASN A 345 30.29 -2.96 -16.98
C ASN A 345 28.92 -3.39 -16.41
N VAL A 346 28.21 -4.33 -17.03
CA VAL A 346 26.92 -4.85 -16.55
C VAL A 346 27.11 -6.24 -15.93
N LYS A 347 26.68 -6.42 -14.68
CA LYS A 347 26.59 -7.70 -13.99
C LYS A 347 25.11 -8.09 -13.82
N LEU A 348 24.72 -9.16 -14.48
CA LEU A 348 23.36 -9.70 -14.43
C LEU A 348 23.21 -10.68 -13.25
N MET A 349 22.07 -10.63 -12.56
CA MET A 349 21.79 -11.47 -11.41
C MET A 349 20.35 -11.97 -11.43
N LYS A 350 20.10 -13.20 -10.94
CA LYS A 350 18.73 -13.71 -10.75
C LYS A 350 18.01 -13.01 -9.60
N TRP A 351 18.76 -12.62 -8.58
CA TRP A 351 18.27 -11.88 -7.42
C TRP A 351 19.35 -10.92 -6.93
N LEU A 352 18.96 -9.71 -6.53
CA LEU A 352 19.87 -8.69 -6.01
C LEU A 352 19.75 -8.62 -4.49
N PRO A 353 20.86 -8.50 -3.73
CA PRO A 353 20.82 -7.98 -2.37
C PRO A 353 20.54 -6.47 -2.41
N GLN A 354 19.34 -6.10 -2.84
CA GLN A 354 18.98 -4.75 -3.29
C GLN A 354 19.21 -3.68 -2.22
N ASN A 355 18.70 -3.88 -1.01
CA ASN A 355 18.91 -2.95 0.10
C ASN A 355 20.41 -2.78 0.44
N ASP A 356 21.18 -3.87 0.45
CA ASP A 356 22.61 -3.84 0.75
C ASP A 356 23.39 -3.07 -0.33
N LEU A 357 23.04 -3.28 -1.61
CA LEU A 357 23.61 -2.55 -2.74
C LEU A 357 23.26 -1.06 -2.68
N LEU A 358 22.01 -0.71 -2.37
CA LEU A 358 21.58 0.68 -2.27
C LEU A 358 22.23 1.40 -1.08
N ALA A 359 22.49 0.69 0.02
CA ALA A 359 23.19 1.24 1.17
C ALA A 359 24.69 1.49 0.94
N HIS A 360 25.28 0.90 -0.10
CA HIS A 360 26.70 1.06 -0.39
C HIS A 360 27.02 2.51 -0.84
N PRO A 361 28.10 3.15 -0.33
CA PRO A 361 28.40 4.56 -0.59
C PRO A 361 28.66 4.91 -2.07
N LYS A 362 29.00 3.91 -2.89
CA LYS A 362 29.18 4.05 -4.35
C LYS A 362 27.90 3.95 -5.17
N ALA A 363 26.74 3.65 -4.57
CA ALA A 363 25.47 3.65 -5.28
C ALA A 363 25.11 5.08 -5.73
N LYS A 364 24.94 5.27 -7.05
CA LYS A 364 24.66 6.59 -7.65
C LYS A 364 23.21 6.77 -8.06
N ALA A 365 22.60 5.73 -8.62
CA ALA A 365 21.22 5.77 -9.06
C ALA A 365 20.56 4.39 -8.93
N PHE A 366 19.24 4.42 -8.77
CA PHE A 366 18.40 3.25 -8.75
C PHE A 366 17.39 3.28 -9.89
N ILE A 367 17.48 2.33 -10.82
CA ILE A 367 16.48 2.14 -11.86
C ILE A 367 15.43 1.16 -11.32
N THR A 368 14.17 1.59 -11.25
CA THR A 368 13.10 0.80 -10.62
C THR A 368 11.75 0.97 -11.30
N HIS A 369 10.91 -0.05 -11.23
CA HIS A 369 9.50 0.07 -11.62
C HIS A 369 8.64 0.96 -10.70
N GLY A 370 9.14 1.37 -9.52
CA GLY A 370 8.35 2.19 -8.58
C GLY A 370 7.42 1.42 -7.65
N GLY A 371 7.65 0.12 -7.46
CA GLY A 371 7.00 -0.65 -6.40
C GLY A 371 7.43 -0.18 -5.01
N THR A 372 6.48 -0.19 -4.07
CA THR A 372 6.62 0.42 -2.73
C THR A 372 7.83 -0.07 -1.91
N HIS A 373 8.20 -1.36 -1.96
CA HIS A 373 9.37 -1.85 -1.20
C HIS A 373 10.69 -1.24 -1.69
N GLY A 374 10.95 -1.30 -3.00
CA GLY A 374 12.18 -0.76 -3.57
C GLY A 374 12.26 0.76 -3.43
N LEU A 375 11.11 1.43 -3.50
CA LEU A 375 11.03 2.86 -3.20
C LEU A 375 11.51 3.19 -1.79
N TYR A 376 11.05 2.48 -0.76
CA TYR A 376 11.53 2.70 0.60
C TYR A 376 13.01 2.38 0.75
N GLU A 377 13.53 1.32 0.13
CA GLU A 377 14.96 0.99 0.18
C GLU A 377 15.80 2.09 -0.45
N GLY A 378 15.41 2.60 -1.62
CA GLY A 378 16.12 3.70 -2.27
C GLY A 378 15.99 5.03 -1.52
N LEU A 379 14.81 5.35 -1.00
CA LEU A 379 14.56 6.54 -0.18
C LEU A 379 15.37 6.49 1.13
N CYS A 380 15.34 5.37 1.83
CA CYS A 380 16.10 5.21 3.08
C CYS A 380 17.59 5.30 2.83
N ASN A 381 18.11 4.71 1.76
CA ASN A 381 19.54 4.80 1.45
C ASN A 381 19.94 6.09 0.70
N GLY A 382 18.99 6.99 0.48
CA GLY A 382 19.25 8.29 -0.10
C GLY A 382 19.67 8.23 -1.56
N VAL A 383 19.25 7.21 -2.32
CA VAL A 383 19.67 6.96 -3.72
C VAL A 383 18.63 7.52 -4.70
N PRO A 384 18.97 8.54 -5.51
CA PRO A 384 18.10 9.08 -6.54
C PRO A 384 17.69 8.04 -7.59
N MET A 385 16.53 8.24 -8.25
CA MET A 385 15.90 7.18 -9.03
C MET A 385 15.60 7.55 -10.48
N VAL A 386 15.68 6.56 -11.36
CA VAL A 386 15.02 6.58 -12.68
C VAL A 386 13.92 5.55 -12.63
N MET A 387 12.67 5.97 -12.82
CA MET A 387 11.53 5.11 -12.55
C MET A 387 10.74 4.78 -13.82
N ILE A 388 10.31 3.52 -13.92
CA ILE A 388 9.67 2.95 -15.12
C ILE A 388 8.41 2.19 -14.70
N PRO A 389 7.29 2.89 -14.43
CA PRO A 389 6.08 2.24 -13.93
C PRO A 389 5.50 1.28 -14.97
N LEU A 390 5.05 0.12 -14.49
CA LEU A 390 4.49 -0.95 -15.33
C LEU A 390 3.01 -1.17 -15.04
N PHE A 391 2.62 -1.30 -13.77
CA PHE A 391 1.23 -1.61 -13.37
C PHE A 391 0.98 -1.32 -11.89
N GLY A 392 -0.26 -1.52 -11.43
CA GLY A 392 -0.63 -1.33 -10.03
C GLY A 392 -0.42 0.10 -9.55
N ASP A 393 -0.01 0.27 -8.30
CA ASP A 393 0.21 1.56 -7.64
C ASP A 393 1.45 2.35 -8.15
N GLN A 394 2.27 1.72 -9.00
CA GLN A 394 3.60 2.19 -9.37
C GLN A 394 3.60 3.60 -9.96
N GLY A 395 2.72 3.91 -10.91
CA GLY A 395 2.73 5.23 -11.55
C GLY A 395 2.33 6.37 -10.60
N ASP A 396 1.43 6.13 -9.65
CA ASP A 396 1.15 7.13 -8.60
C ASP A 396 2.40 7.33 -7.73
N ASN A 397 3.10 6.25 -7.39
CA ASN A 397 4.31 6.34 -6.58
C ASN A 397 5.43 7.10 -7.30
N VAL A 398 5.58 6.88 -8.61
CA VAL A 398 6.48 7.63 -9.47
C VAL A 398 6.17 9.12 -9.42
N GLN A 399 4.90 9.50 -9.56
CA GLN A 399 4.49 10.90 -9.53
C GLN A 399 4.92 11.60 -8.24
N ARG A 400 4.78 10.93 -7.09
CA ARG A 400 5.20 11.47 -5.78
C ARG A 400 6.70 11.73 -5.68
N MET A 401 7.52 10.91 -6.32
CA MET A 401 8.98 11.06 -6.32
C MET A 401 9.44 12.11 -7.32
N VAL A 402 8.79 12.19 -8.48
CA VAL A 402 9.06 13.20 -9.51
C VAL A 402 8.74 14.60 -9.01
N VAL A 403 7.56 14.82 -8.41
CA VAL A 403 7.19 16.15 -7.87
C VAL A 403 8.10 16.61 -6.74
N ARG A 404 8.68 15.67 -5.99
CA ARG A 404 9.71 15.95 -4.97
C ARG A 404 11.10 16.23 -5.57
N GLY A 405 11.28 16.03 -6.87
CA GLY A 405 12.53 16.27 -7.59
C GLY A 405 13.64 15.29 -7.22
N VAL A 406 13.29 14.04 -6.88
CA VAL A 406 14.25 12.98 -6.51
C VAL A 406 14.26 11.81 -7.49
N ALA A 407 13.44 11.88 -8.53
CA ALA A 407 13.35 10.87 -9.58
C ALA A 407 13.02 11.47 -10.95
N GLU A 408 13.44 10.77 -12.00
CA GLU A 408 12.90 10.93 -13.35
C GLU A 408 11.92 9.80 -13.66
N SER A 409 10.86 10.09 -14.42
CA SER A 409 9.93 9.08 -14.93
C SER A 409 10.19 8.82 -16.40
N LEU A 410 10.28 7.54 -16.77
CA LEU A 410 10.34 7.10 -18.16
C LEU A 410 9.19 6.14 -18.42
N ASN A 411 8.69 6.13 -19.65
CA ASN A 411 7.66 5.20 -20.06
C ASN A 411 8.32 3.99 -20.76
N ILE A 412 7.93 2.78 -20.35
CA ILE A 412 8.47 1.54 -20.91
C ILE A 412 8.12 1.37 -22.39
N PHE A 413 7.03 1.96 -22.86
CA PHE A 413 6.55 1.81 -24.24
C PHE A 413 7.38 2.57 -25.26
N ASP A 414 7.93 3.72 -24.88
CA ASP A 414 8.73 4.60 -25.75
C ASP A 414 10.19 4.72 -25.28
N ILE A 415 10.65 3.76 -24.47
CA ILE A 415 12.00 3.71 -23.93
C ILE A 415 13.01 3.54 -25.06
N THR A 416 14.06 4.37 -25.03
CA THR A 416 15.22 4.26 -25.93
C THR A 416 16.49 4.44 -25.13
N SER A 417 17.62 4.02 -25.70
CA SER A 417 18.93 4.17 -25.10
C SER A 417 19.24 5.64 -24.75
N GLU A 418 18.83 6.59 -25.61
CA GLU A 418 19.07 8.02 -25.44
C GLU A 418 18.24 8.61 -24.30
N LYS A 419 16.96 8.24 -24.19
CA LYS A 419 16.09 8.69 -23.09
C LYS A 419 16.61 8.19 -21.75
N LEU A 420 16.99 6.91 -21.68
CA LEU A 420 17.54 6.31 -20.47
C LEU A 420 18.88 6.96 -20.08
N LEU A 421 19.78 7.15 -21.05
CA LEU A 421 21.05 7.81 -20.83
C LEU A 421 20.88 9.26 -20.35
N GLY A 422 19.94 10.00 -20.94
CA GLY A 422 19.58 11.35 -20.52
C GLY A 422 19.10 11.41 -19.07
N ALA A 423 18.16 10.54 -18.71
CA ALA A 423 17.63 10.45 -17.34
C ALA A 423 18.73 10.07 -16.33
N LEU A 424 19.56 9.07 -16.64
CA LEU A 424 20.66 8.65 -15.76
C LEU A 424 21.70 9.77 -15.58
N ARG A 425 22.11 10.43 -16.66
CA ARG A 425 23.05 11.56 -16.58
C ARG A 425 22.50 12.68 -15.72
N LYS A 426 21.20 12.99 -15.83
CA LYS A 426 20.54 14.00 -15.01
C LYS A 426 20.55 13.62 -13.54
N VAL A 427 20.02 12.44 -13.20
CA VAL A 427 19.88 11.96 -11.82
C VAL A 427 21.25 11.77 -11.12
N ILE A 428 22.29 11.37 -11.87
CA ILE A 428 23.63 11.14 -11.32
C ILE A 428 24.43 12.44 -11.18
N ASN A 429 24.36 13.35 -12.16
CA ASN A 429 25.24 14.52 -12.21
C ASN A 429 24.64 15.79 -11.59
N ASP A 430 23.31 15.94 -11.59
CA ASP A 430 22.64 17.05 -10.91
C ASP A 430 22.56 16.74 -9.40
N LYS A 431 23.39 17.44 -8.64
CA LYS A 431 23.51 17.28 -7.17
C LYS A 431 22.18 17.50 -6.45
N SER A 432 21.26 18.29 -7.01
CA SER A 432 19.99 18.59 -6.36
C SER A 432 19.14 17.34 -6.14
N TYR A 433 19.23 16.32 -7.01
CA TYR A 433 18.53 15.04 -6.83
C TYR A 433 19.04 14.31 -5.58
N LYS A 434 20.36 14.20 -5.43
CA LYS A 434 20.98 13.54 -4.27
C LYS A 434 20.69 14.33 -2.99
N GLU A 435 20.82 15.64 -3.02
CA GLU A 435 20.57 16.50 -1.85
C GLU A 435 19.11 16.41 -1.37
N LYS A 436 18.14 16.51 -2.29
CA LYS A 436 16.72 16.35 -1.98
C LYS A 436 16.41 14.94 -1.47
N MET A 437 16.99 13.90 -2.08
CA MET A 437 16.79 12.52 -1.65
C MET A 437 17.38 12.28 -0.26
N MET A 438 18.56 12.81 0.04
CA MET A 438 19.16 12.75 1.39
C MET A 438 18.31 13.48 2.42
N LYS A 439 17.71 14.62 2.06
CA LYS A 439 16.77 15.34 2.94
C LYS A 439 15.53 14.50 3.24
N LEU A 440 14.92 13.87 2.23
CA LEU A 440 13.78 12.96 2.43
C LEU A 440 14.16 11.73 3.27
N SER A 441 15.33 11.16 3.01
CA SER A 441 15.89 10.05 3.78
C SER A 441 16.01 10.40 5.26
N ALA A 442 16.57 11.59 5.57
CA ALA A 442 16.71 12.07 6.93
C ALA A 442 15.34 12.23 7.61
N ILE A 443 14.37 12.86 6.94
CA ILE A 443 13.00 13.03 7.47
C ILE A 443 12.34 11.67 7.75
N HIS A 444 12.45 10.72 6.83
CA HIS A 444 11.83 9.40 6.98
C HIS A 444 12.44 8.57 8.11
N LYS A 445 13.76 8.70 8.31
CA LYS A 445 14.49 7.97 9.35
C LYS A 445 14.36 8.60 10.73
N ASP A 446 14.03 9.89 10.81
CA ASP A 446 13.86 10.61 12.07
C ASP A 446 12.50 10.30 12.69
N ARG A 447 12.42 9.15 13.37
CA ARG A 447 11.19 8.64 13.99
C ARG A 447 11.46 8.07 15.39
N PRO A 448 10.48 8.14 16.29
CA PRO A 448 10.65 7.65 17.66
C PRO A 448 10.62 6.12 17.78
N VAL A 449 9.96 5.42 16.85
CA VAL A 449 9.79 3.97 16.86
C VAL A 449 9.99 3.43 15.45
N GLU A 450 10.78 2.37 15.31
CA GLU A 450 10.98 1.71 14.01
C GLU A 450 9.68 1.06 13.49
N PRO A 451 9.43 1.06 12.17
CA PRO A 451 8.15 0.62 11.62
C PRO A 451 7.80 -0.84 11.94
N LEU A 452 8.81 -1.72 11.97
CA LEU A 452 8.62 -3.13 12.35
C LEU A 452 8.17 -3.24 13.81
N ASP A 453 8.85 -2.56 14.72
CA ASP A 453 8.50 -2.56 16.15
C ASP A 453 7.11 -1.96 16.39
N LEU A 454 6.75 -0.91 15.65
CA LEU A 454 5.43 -0.29 15.73
C LEU A 454 4.33 -1.25 15.24
N ALA A 455 4.55 -1.94 14.12
CA ALA A 455 3.61 -2.94 13.59
C ALA A 455 3.39 -4.10 14.58
N VAL A 456 4.47 -4.60 15.17
CA VAL A 456 4.43 -5.65 16.19
C VAL A 456 3.70 -5.16 17.43
N PHE A 457 4.03 -3.96 17.93
CA PHE A 457 3.37 -3.36 19.10
C PHE A 457 1.85 -3.29 18.93
N TRP A 458 1.35 -2.78 17.80
CA TRP A 458 -0.09 -2.67 17.57
C TRP A 458 -0.77 -4.01 17.36
N THR A 459 -0.07 -5.00 16.79
CA THR A 459 -0.58 -6.37 16.69
C THR A 459 -0.73 -6.98 18.09
N GLU A 460 0.31 -6.88 18.92
CA GLU A 460 0.26 -7.32 20.32
C GLU A 460 -0.80 -6.54 21.12
N PHE A 461 -0.95 -5.24 20.88
CA PHE A 461 -1.98 -4.41 21.52
C PHE A 461 -3.37 -5.00 21.28
N VAL A 462 -3.69 -5.31 20.03
CA VAL A 462 -4.99 -5.91 19.68
C VAL A 462 -5.18 -7.27 20.34
N MET A 463 -4.14 -8.09 20.39
CA MET A 463 -4.17 -9.40 21.07
C MET A 463 -4.39 -9.27 22.59
N ARG A 464 -3.71 -8.31 23.23
CA ARG A 464 -3.80 -8.04 24.68
C ARG A 464 -5.15 -7.45 25.08
N HIS A 465 -5.69 -6.53 24.28
CA HIS A 465 -6.89 -5.75 24.61
C HIS A 465 -8.17 -6.27 23.94
N LYS A 466 -8.08 -7.36 23.17
CA LYS A 466 -9.21 -7.97 22.45
C LYS A 466 -9.91 -6.97 21.51
N GLY A 467 -9.11 -6.16 20.81
CA GLY A 467 -9.57 -5.12 19.90
C GLY A 467 -9.04 -3.72 20.26
N ALA A 468 -9.62 -2.70 19.62
CA ALA A 468 -9.23 -1.30 19.79
C ALA A 468 -10.42 -0.34 19.65
N GLN A 469 -11.56 -0.66 20.27
CA GLN A 469 -12.82 0.06 20.07
C GLN A 469 -12.74 1.57 20.39
N HIS A 470 -11.89 1.98 21.34
CA HIS A 470 -11.67 3.38 21.68
C HIS A 470 -11.01 4.22 20.56
N LEU A 471 -10.44 3.56 19.53
CA LEU A 471 -9.91 4.22 18.33
C LEU A 471 -10.92 4.26 17.17
N ARG A 472 -12.07 3.59 17.31
CA ARG A 472 -13.12 3.56 16.28
C ARG A 472 -13.84 4.91 16.27
N PRO A 473 -13.89 5.62 15.13
CA PRO A 473 -14.59 6.90 15.04
C PRO A 473 -16.11 6.70 15.07
N ALA A 474 -16.84 7.67 15.62
CA ALA A 474 -18.32 7.69 15.61
C ALA A 474 -18.92 7.75 14.19
N ALA A 475 -18.10 8.05 13.18
CA ALA A 475 -18.49 8.04 11.77
C ALA A 475 -19.17 6.74 11.33
N HIS A 476 -18.84 5.61 11.96
CA HIS A 476 -19.46 4.32 11.66
C HIS A 476 -20.90 4.17 12.17
N ASP A 477 -21.32 5.00 13.11
CA ASP A 477 -22.65 4.95 13.74
C ASP A 477 -23.62 5.99 13.16
N LEU A 478 -23.14 6.84 12.24
CA LEU A 478 -23.92 7.89 11.59
C LEU A 478 -24.47 7.42 10.25
N ASN A 479 -25.72 7.78 9.96
CA ASN A 479 -26.24 7.66 8.61
C ASN A 479 -25.67 8.77 7.69
N TRP A 480 -25.85 8.63 6.38
CA TRP A 480 -25.30 9.57 5.39
C TRP A 480 -25.75 11.03 5.59
N VAL A 481 -26.99 11.25 6.03
CA VAL A 481 -27.54 12.60 6.29
C VAL A 481 -26.81 13.25 7.48
N GLN A 482 -26.64 12.51 8.57
CA GLN A 482 -25.95 12.97 9.78
C GLN A 482 -24.45 13.16 9.54
N TYR A 483 -23.81 12.21 8.86
CA TYR A 483 -22.37 12.25 8.56
C TYR A 483 -21.98 13.51 7.78
N HIS A 484 -22.82 13.92 6.82
CA HIS A 484 -22.63 15.15 6.04
C HIS A 484 -23.34 16.38 6.63
N SER A 485 -23.93 16.26 7.83
CA SER A 485 -24.67 17.34 8.51
C SER A 485 -25.76 18.00 7.65
N LEU A 486 -26.40 17.24 6.75
CA LEU A 486 -27.39 17.77 5.80
C LEU A 486 -28.69 18.16 6.50
N ASP A 487 -29.02 17.49 7.60
CA ASP A 487 -30.10 17.85 8.52
C ASP A 487 -29.87 19.23 9.15
N VAL A 488 -28.67 19.49 9.66
CA VAL A 488 -28.28 20.79 10.24
C VAL A 488 -28.24 21.88 9.17
N ILE A 489 -27.63 21.62 8.01
CA ILE A 489 -27.58 22.57 6.90
C ILE A 489 -29.00 22.91 6.43
N GLY A 490 -29.87 21.90 6.30
CA GLY A 490 -31.27 22.07 5.95
C GLY A 490 -32.03 22.93 6.97
N PHE A 491 -31.82 22.68 8.27
CA PHE A 491 -32.41 23.48 9.35
C PHE A 491 -31.95 24.95 9.30
N LEU A 492 -30.65 25.21 9.14
CA LEU A 492 -30.11 26.57 9.04
C LEU A 492 -30.63 27.30 7.79
N PHE A 493 -30.75 26.61 6.66
CA PHE A 493 -31.33 27.17 5.44
C PHE A 493 -32.81 27.55 5.65
N LEU A 494 -33.59 26.70 6.32
CA LEU A 494 -34.97 26.99 6.67
C LEU A 494 -35.08 28.25 7.57
N VAL A 495 -34.21 28.39 8.57
CA VAL A 495 -34.16 29.57 9.44
C VAL A 495 -33.87 30.83 8.63
N LEU A 496 -32.89 30.78 7.72
CA LEU A 496 -32.52 31.90 6.85
C LEU A 496 -33.67 32.32 5.93
N VAL A 497 -34.29 31.35 5.25
CA VAL A 497 -35.45 31.61 4.37
C VAL A 497 -36.60 32.23 5.17
N THR A 498 -36.90 31.69 6.36
CA THR A 498 -37.95 32.22 7.25
C THR A 498 -37.66 33.66 7.64
N PHE A 499 -36.43 33.97 8.04
CA PHE A 499 -36.00 35.33 8.39
C PHE A 499 -36.15 36.30 7.21
N ILE A 500 -35.70 35.92 6.01
CA ILE A 500 -35.84 36.74 4.80
C ILE A 500 -37.32 36.96 4.48
N CYS A 501 -38.16 35.93 4.55
CA CYS A 501 -39.60 36.06 4.33
C CYS A 501 -40.25 37.03 5.32
N VAL A 502 -39.93 36.92 6.61
CA VAL A 502 -40.43 37.84 7.65
C VAL A 502 -39.96 39.27 7.38
N MET A 503 -38.68 39.48 7.08
CA MET A 503 -38.14 40.79 6.74
C MET A 503 -38.83 41.40 5.53
N LEU A 504 -39.00 40.65 4.44
CA LEU A 504 -39.70 41.11 3.23
C LEU A 504 -41.16 41.45 3.53
N LYS A 505 -41.86 40.63 4.32
CA LYS A 505 -43.25 40.90 4.73
C LYS A 505 -43.37 42.14 5.62
N THR A 506 -42.45 42.33 6.56
CA THR A 506 -42.39 43.53 7.41
C THR A 506 -42.07 44.76 6.57
N CYS A 507 -41.08 44.70 5.67
CA CYS A 507 -40.77 45.80 4.75
C CYS A 507 -41.95 46.14 3.83
N GLN A 508 -42.64 45.13 3.27
CA GLN A 508 -43.87 45.33 2.49
C GLN A 508 -44.98 45.96 3.33
N PHE A 509 -45.13 45.53 4.60
CA PHE A 509 -46.10 46.09 5.52
C PHE A 509 -45.79 47.55 5.85
N CYS A 510 -44.54 47.86 6.20
CA CYS A 510 -44.06 49.21 6.44
C CYS A 510 -44.21 50.10 5.20
N PHE A 511 -43.83 49.63 4.01
CA PHE A 511 -44.00 50.36 2.75
C PHE A 511 -45.49 50.60 2.44
N ARG A 512 -46.35 49.59 2.59
CA ARG A 512 -47.81 49.76 2.43
C ARG A 512 -48.39 50.78 3.41
N ARG A 513 -47.87 50.85 4.63
CA ARG A 513 -48.35 51.77 5.67
C ARG A 513 -47.83 53.20 5.47
N CYS A 514 -46.54 53.37 5.14
CA CYS A 514 -45.91 54.67 4.91
C CYS A 514 -46.31 55.29 3.56
N CYS A 515 -46.35 54.51 2.47
CA CYS A 515 -46.66 55.03 1.13
C CYS A 515 -48.17 55.16 0.83
N ARG A 516 -49.08 54.48 1.57
CA ARG A 516 -50.52 54.77 1.47
C ARG A 516 -50.93 56.07 2.17
N SER A 517 -50.10 56.61 3.07
CA SER A 517 -50.38 57.90 3.74
C SER A 517 -50.24 59.10 2.79
N SER A 518 -49.56 58.97 1.65
CA SER A 518 -49.32 60.09 0.72
C SER A 518 -50.46 60.36 -0.28
N ASN A 519 -51.51 59.51 -0.34
CA ASN A 519 -52.64 59.67 -1.27
C ASN A 519 -53.95 60.15 -0.62
N LYS A 520 -53.90 60.68 0.62
CA LYS A 520 -55.03 61.48 1.14
C LYS A 520 -54.98 62.87 0.49
N LYS A 521 -55.78 63.02 -0.58
CA LYS A 521 -56.14 64.25 -1.32
C LYS A 521 -55.99 65.56 -0.51
N LYS A 522 -55.27 66.54 -1.09
CA LYS A 522 -55.61 67.96 -0.90
C LYS A 522 -57.01 68.16 -1.46
N LYS A 523 -57.97 68.45 -0.58
CA LYS A 523 -59.24 69.11 -0.92
C LYS A 523 -59.01 70.59 -0.62
N GLU A 524 -58.98 71.39 -1.67
CA GLU A 524 -59.45 72.78 -1.71
C GLU A 524 -60.00 73.02 -3.11
#